data_AF-T0YMH3-F1
#
_entry.id   AF-T0YMH3-F1
#
_cell.length_a   1.000
_cell.length_b   1.000
_cell.length_c   1.000
_cell.angle_alpha   90.00
_cell.angle_beta   90.00
_cell.angle_gamma   90.00
#
_symmetry.space_group_name_H-M   'P 1'
#
loop_
_entity.id
_entity.type
_entity.pdbx_description
1 polymer ?
#
loop_
_entity_poly.entity_id
_entity_poly.type
_entity_poly.pdbx_seq_one_letter_code
_entity_poly.pdbx_strand_id
1 'polypeptide(L)'
;MEIALMTQYDLSSLLAPISEESPAGENLEYDAQLLELERVATPKAERAIGDSVKAAEEPAWEQVETLAKGILERSKDLRAAIHLTTAWLQSRGLPGWVEGLALVRGLLENFWGGVYPQLDAEDDNDPTARVNSVTTLADPLGVLGYFRAATFVRSPRLGQFSLRSLRIANGTLKVSASSEQSGETPALTEIEACCMDCPEQDLLDAFTAAGAALEHATAIDRIFNDKVGTAGPDFKPLLVDHRELLKFLETQVARRMPAQADAALTDAGGTAPVGTGGTNASSARIDGPQDVMRRLDELCEYYAKREPSSPVPLLLRRAQRLVGADFVDLMKDLAPGGLSELKLIAGSVDED
;
A
#
# COMPACT_ATOMS: atom_id res chain seq x y z
N MET A 1 10.43 -23.19 8.61
CA MET A 1 9.31 -22.29 8.97
C MET A 1 8.63 -21.78 7.70
N GLU A 2 9.40 -21.37 6.70
CA GLU A 2 8.93 -20.98 5.35
C GLU A 2 8.02 -22.01 4.65
N ILE A 3 8.37 -23.30 4.70
CA ILE A 3 7.56 -24.39 4.12
C ILE A 3 6.18 -24.52 4.81
N ALA A 4 6.09 -24.21 6.11
CA ALA A 4 4.85 -24.27 6.88
C ALA A 4 3.93 -23.06 6.63
N LEU A 5 4.50 -21.90 6.31
CA LEU A 5 3.74 -20.72 5.87
C LEU A 5 3.20 -20.90 4.44
N MET A 6 4.00 -21.46 3.52
CA MET A 6 3.55 -21.77 2.15
C MET A 6 2.39 -22.78 2.10
N THR A 7 2.31 -23.72 3.05
CA THR A 7 1.23 -24.73 3.08
C THR A 7 -0.07 -24.22 3.70
N GLN A 8 -0.06 -23.07 4.37
CA GLN A 8 -1.26 -22.55 5.06
C GLN A 8 -2.24 -21.84 4.11
N TYR A 9 -1.71 -21.20 3.07
CA TYR A 9 -2.49 -20.39 2.13
C TYR A 9 -2.75 -21.10 0.81
N ASP A 10 -1.93 -22.09 0.45
CA ASP A 10 -2.04 -22.91 -0.77
C ASP A 10 -2.27 -22.10 -2.06
N LEU A 11 -1.57 -20.96 -2.18
CA LEU A 11 -1.71 -20.05 -3.32
C LEU A 11 -1.48 -20.74 -4.67
N SER A 12 -0.51 -21.66 -4.73
CA SER A 12 -0.21 -22.42 -5.94
C SER A 12 -1.42 -23.19 -6.46
N SER A 13 -2.17 -23.85 -5.57
CA SER A 13 -3.40 -24.56 -5.92
C SER A 13 -4.51 -23.59 -6.33
N LEU A 14 -4.70 -22.53 -5.55
CA LEU A 14 -5.73 -21.51 -5.81
C LEU A 14 -5.49 -20.73 -7.12
N LEU A 15 -4.24 -20.62 -7.58
CA LEU A 15 -3.85 -19.97 -8.83
C LEU A 15 -3.64 -20.93 -10.00
N ALA A 16 -3.74 -22.24 -9.79
CA ALA A 16 -3.70 -23.21 -10.88
C ALA A 16 -4.98 -23.10 -11.74
N PRO A 17 -4.91 -23.21 -13.09
CA PRO A 17 -6.09 -23.30 -13.93
C PRO A 17 -7.08 -24.37 -13.46
N ILE A 18 -8.38 -24.10 -13.50
CA ILE A 18 -9.41 -25.08 -13.10
C ILE A 18 -9.43 -26.27 -14.05
N SER A 19 -9.37 -26.02 -15.36
CA SER A 19 -9.24 -27.03 -16.40
C SER A 19 -8.53 -26.45 -17.64
N GLU A 20 -8.13 -27.31 -18.58
CA GLU A 20 -7.55 -26.86 -19.85
C GLU A 20 -8.58 -26.12 -20.72
N GLU A 21 -9.83 -26.56 -20.71
CA GLU A 21 -10.91 -25.99 -21.54
C GLU A 21 -11.51 -24.71 -20.93
N SER A 22 -11.58 -24.63 -19.60
CA SER A 22 -11.98 -23.41 -18.88
C SER A 22 -11.01 -23.12 -17.74
N PRO A 23 -9.88 -22.43 -18.01
CA PRO A 23 -8.89 -22.08 -16.99
C PRO A 23 -9.47 -21.29 -15.81
N ALA A 24 -10.48 -20.45 -16.07
CA ALA A 24 -11.16 -19.66 -15.05
C ALA A 24 -12.33 -20.39 -14.37
N GLY A 25 -12.73 -21.57 -14.86
CA GLY A 25 -13.81 -22.38 -14.28
C GLY A 25 -15.21 -21.90 -14.66
N GLU A 26 -16.14 -22.03 -13.72
CA GLU A 26 -17.57 -21.77 -13.91
C GLU A 26 -17.97 -20.34 -13.47
N ASN A 27 -19.00 -19.74 -14.08
CA ASN A 27 -19.64 -18.54 -13.52
C ASN A 27 -20.55 -18.95 -12.37
N LEU A 28 -20.25 -18.49 -11.16
CA LEU A 28 -20.97 -18.84 -9.93
C LEU A 28 -21.87 -17.72 -9.38
N GLU A 29 -22.19 -16.69 -10.18
CA GLU A 29 -22.97 -15.53 -9.75
C GLU A 29 -24.28 -15.87 -9.01
N TYR A 30 -24.97 -16.94 -9.42
CA TYR A 30 -26.22 -17.41 -8.78
C TYR A 30 -26.04 -18.74 -8.02
N ASP A 31 -24.80 -19.21 -7.83
CA ASP A 31 -24.54 -20.43 -7.08
C ASP A 31 -24.83 -20.23 -5.58
N ALA A 32 -25.48 -21.21 -4.96
CA ALA A 32 -25.88 -21.14 -3.56
C ALA A 32 -24.69 -20.96 -2.61
N GLN A 33 -23.51 -21.48 -2.94
CA GLN A 33 -22.31 -21.34 -2.10
C GLN A 33 -21.78 -19.91 -2.11
N LEU A 34 -21.83 -19.22 -3.26
CA LEU A 34 -21.39 -17.82 -3.34
C LEU A 34 -22.36 -16.89 -2.60
N LEU A 35 -23.66 -17.10 -2.76
CA LEU A 35 -24.68 -16.34 -2.01
C LEU A 35 -24.57 -16.59 -0.49
N GLU A 36 -24.26 -17.83 -0.08
CA GLU A 36 -24.02 -18.16 1.31
C GLU A 36 -22.73 -17.52 1.84
N LEU A 37 -21.65 -17.48 1.04
CA LEU A 37 -20.41 -16.78 1.40
C LEU A 37 -20.68 -15.30 1.69
N GLU A 38 -21.36 -14.60 0.78
CA GLU A 38 -21.71 -13.18 0.95
C GLU A 38 -22.56 -12.97 2.22
N ARG A 39 -23.52 -13.86 2.47
CA ARG A 39 -24.38 -13.81 3.67
C ARG A 39 -23.59 -14.00 4.97
N VAL A 40 -22.68 -14.98 5.02
CA VAL A 40 -21.87 -15.29 6.21
C VAL A 40 -20.80 -14.22 6.45
N ALA A 41 -20.26 -13.63 5.39
CA ALA A 41 -19.26 -12.58 5.47
C ALA A 41 -19.84 -11.21 5.86
N THR A 42 -21.16 -11.03 5.83
CA THR A 42 -21.82 -9.77 6.19
C THR A 42 -21.84 -9.58 7.72
N PRO A 43 -21.20 -8.53 8.27
CA PRO A 43 -21.25 -8.25 9.70
C PRO A 43 -22.68 -7.92 10.15
N LYS A 44 -23.08 -8.44 11.31
CA LYS A 44 -24.40 -8.10 11.86
C LYS A 44 -24.23 -6.94 12.81
N ALA A 45 -24.68 -5.76 12.39
CA ALA A 45 -24.73 -4.58 13.24
C ALA A 45 -25.62 -4.82 14.48
N GLU A 46 -25.37 -4.03 15.53
CA GLU A 46 -26.22 -3.99 16.71
C GLU A 46 -27.66 -3.66 16.32
N ARG A 47 -28.62 -4.40 16.88
CA ARG A 47 -30.05 -4.20 16.61
C ARG A 47 -30.85 -4.26 17.90
N ALA A 48 -31.68 -3.25 18.14
CA ALA A 48 -32.73 -3.32 19.14
C ALA A 48 -33.89 -4.18 18.61
N ILE A 49 -34.18 -5.29 19.29
CA ILE A 49 -35.31 -6.18 19.02
C ILE A 49 -36.21 -6.17 20.26
N GLY A 50 -37.32 -5.43 20.17
CA GLY A 50 -38.18 -5.16 21.33
C GLY A 50 -37.40 -4.44 22.43
N ASP A 51 -37.46 -4.96 23.66
CA ASP A 51 -36.74 -4.43 24.81
C ASP A 51 -35.29 -4.97 24.94
N SER A 52 -34.80 -5.73 23.95
CA SER A 52 -33.46 -6.34 23.98
C SER A 52 -32.55 -5.75 22.91
N VAL A 53 -31.30 -5.44 23.27
CA VAL A 53 -30.26 -5.04 22.33
C VAL A 53 -29.43 -6.27 21.97
N LYS A 54 -29.42 -6.68 20.70
CA LYS A 54 -28.47 -7.68 20.19
C LYS A 54 -27.19 -6.98 19.79
N ALA A 55 -26.09 -7.30 20.48
CA ALA A 55 -24.76 -6.79 20.18
C ALA A 55 -24.33 -7.11 18.75
N ALA A 56 -23.38 -6.33 18.24
CA ALA A 56 -22.75 -6.61 16.95
C ALA A 56 -22.06 -7.99 16.98
N GLU A 57 -22.24 -8.76 15.90
CA GLU A 57 -21.64 -10.09 15.74
C GLU A 57 -20.70 -10.04 14.52
N GLU A 58 -19.43 -10.39 14.75
CA GLU A 58 -18.46 -10.53 13.68
C GLU A 58 -18.77 -11.77 12.81
N PRO A 59 -18.42 -11.73 11.51
CA PRO A 59 -18.51 -12.89 10.64
C PRO A 59 -17.74 -14.11 11.18
N ALA A 60 -18.27 -15.30 10.90
CA ALA A 60 -17.58 -16.55 11.21
C ALA A 60 -16.43 -16.79 10.21
N TRP A 61 -15.28 -16.13 10.42
CA TRP A 61 -14.18 -16.07 9.45
C TRP A 61 -13.64 -17.44 9.01
N GLU A 62 -13.69 -18.45 9.87
CA GLU A 62 -13.33 -19.84 9.51
C GLU A 62 -14.31 -20.45 8.48
N GLN A 63 -15.61 -20.15 8.62
CA GLN A 63 -16.63 -20.54 7.66
C GLN A 63 -16.47 -19.75 6.35
N VAL A 64 -16.17 -18.46 6.42
CA VAL A 64 -15.86 -17.61 5.25
C VAL A 64 -14.69 -18.18 4.46
N GLU A 65 -13.59 -18.54 5.13
CA GLU A 65 -12.42 -19.16 4.49
C GLU A 65 -12.79 -20.48 3.81
N THR A 66 -13.53 -21.35 4.50
CA THR A 66 -13.92 -22.66 3.96
C THR A 66 -14.78 -22.53 2.70
N LEU A 67 -15.79 -21.66 2.73
CA LEU A 67 -16.67 -21.40 1.60
C LEU A 67 -15.92 -20.75 0.43
N ALA A 68 -15.09 -19.75 0.70
CA ALA A 68 -14.33 -19.06 -0.33
C ALA A 68 -13.32 -19.99 -1.03
N LYS A 69 -12.64 -20.87 -0.29
CA LYS A 69 -11.77 -21.90 -0.88
C LYS A 69 -12.54 -22.87 -1.77
N GLY A 70 -13.68 -23.38 -1.31
CA GLY A 70 -14.52 -24.28 -2.11
C GLY A 70 -15.05 -23.63 -3.40
N ILE A 71 -15.29 -22.32 -3.39
CA ILE A 71 -15.61 -21.55 -4.61
C ILE A 71 -14.39 -21.45 -5.54
N LEU A 72 -13.21 -21.12 -5.00
CA LEU A 72 -11.97 -20.95 -5.77
C LEU A 72 -11.42 -22.24 -6.40
N GLU A 73 -11.86 -23.40 -5.91
CA GLU A 73 -11.62 -24.72 -6.53
C GLU A 73 -12.45 -24.95 -7.81
N ARG A 74 -13.53 -24.18 -8.01
CA ARG A 74 -14.45 -24.31 -9.15
C ARG A 74 -14.44 -23.09 -10.07
N SER A 75 -14.08 -21.92 -9.54
CA SER A 75 -14.19 -20.64 -10.23
C SER A 75 -13.10 -19.67 -9.78
N LYS A 76 -12.41 -19.06 -10.73
CA LYS A 76 -11.51 -17.94 -10.47
C LYS A 76 -12.35 -16.68 -10.29
N ASP A 77 -12.87 -16.49 -9.08
CA ASP A 77 -13.80 -15.40 -8.73
C ASP A 77 -13.16 -14.40 -7.74
N LEU A 78 -13.12 -13.13 -8.13
CA LEU A 78 -12.53 -12.04 -7.34
C LEU A 78 -13.32 -11.74 -6.07
N ARG A 79 -14.65 -11.96 -6.06
CA ARG A 79 -15.48 -11.76 -4.86
C ARG A 79 -15.08 -12.77 -3.79
N ALA A 80 -14.96 -14.05 -4.18
CA ALA A 80 -14.49 -15.10 -3.28
C ALA A 80 -13.04 -14.85 -2.81
N ALA A 81 -12.15 -14.40 -3.70
CA ALA A 81 -10.77 -14.07 -3.34
C ALA A 81 -10.67 -12.94 -2.30
N ILE A 82 -11.53 -11.92 -2.39
CA ILE A 82 -11.55 -10.80 -1.43
C ILE A 82 -12.12 -11.24 -0.07
N HIS A 83 -13.15 -12.08 -0.06
CA HIS A 83 -13.64 -12.67 1.18
C HIS A 83 -12.58 -13.57 1.83
N LEU A 84 -11.84 -14.36 1.05
CA LEU A 84 -10.73 -15.16 1.54
C LEU A 84 -9.61 -14.28 2.09
N THR A 85 -9.25 -13.21 1.39
CA THR A 85 -8.28 -12.19 1.85
C THR A 85 -8.68 -11.62 3.21
N THR A 86 -9.97 -11.31 3.38
CA THR A 86 -10.49 -10.76 4.64
C THR A 86 -10.45 -11.80 5.76
N ALA A 87 -10.87 -13.05 5.50
CA ALA A 87 -10.79 -14.14 6.47
C ALA A 87 -9.33 -14.44 6.87
N TRP A 88 -8.39 -14.36 5.92
CA TRP A 88 -6.98 -14.52 6.17
C TRP A 88 -6.40 -13.41 7.03
N LEU A 89 -6.72 -12.15 6.73
CA LEU A 89 -6.36 -11.02 7.56
C LEU A 89 -6.90 -11.16 8.99
N GLN A 90 -8.16 -11.55 9.15
CA GLN A 90 -8.80 -11.66 10.47
C GLN A 90 -8.20 -12.78 11.32
N SER A 91 -7.92 -13.93 10.72
CA SER A 91 -7.38 -15.07 11.47
C SER A 91 -5.85 -15.01 11.66
N ARG A 92 -5.12 -14.37 10.75
CA ARG A 92 -3.64 -14.43 10.67
C ARG A 92 -2.93 -13.08 10.60
N GLY A 93 -3.66 -11.96 10.62
CA GLY A 93 -3.07 -10.61 10.61
C GLY A 93 -2.41 -10.24 9.28
N LEU A 94 -1.35 -9.43 9.34
CA LEU A 94 -0.64 -8.92 8.17
C LEU A 94 -0.14 -10.01 7.21
N PRO A 95 0.40 -11.17 7.66
CA PRO A 95 0.74 -12.27 6.75
C PRO A 95 -0.45 -12.72 5.90
N GLY A 96 -1.63 -12.90 6.52
CA GLY A 96 -2.83 -13.31 5.78
C GLY A 96 -3.31 -12.25 4.79
N TRP A 97 -3.10 -10.98 5.11
CA TRP A 97 -3.39 -9.88 4.19
C TRP A 97 -2.47 -9.87 2.97
N VAL A 98 -1.16 -10.06 3.17
CA VAL A 98 -0.16 -10.17 2.08
C VAL A 98 -0.57 -11.29 1.12
N GLU A 99 -0.84 -12.47 1.64
CA GLU A 99 -1.18 -13.66 0.84
C GLU A 99 -2.52 -13.48 0.11
N GLY A 100 -3.49 -12.81 0.73
CA GLY A 100 -4.76 -12.48 0.09
C GLY A 100 -4.60 -11.48 -1.06
N LEU A 101 -3.79 -10.42 -0.87
CA LEU A 101 -3.46 -9.51 -1.97
C LEU A 101 -2.65 -10.21 -3.07
N ALA A 102 -1.76 -11.13 -2.72
CA ALA A 102 -1.04 -11.96 -3.67
C ALA A 102 -1.98 -12.85 -4.49
N LEU A 103 -3.01 -13.44 -3.86
CA LEU A 103 -4.07 -14.17 -4.55
C LEU A 103 -4.82 -13.28 -5.54
N VAL A 104 -5.31 -12.11 -5.10
CA VAL A 104 -6.05 -11.17 -5.97
C VAL A 104 -5.18 -10.73 -7.15
N ARG A 105 -3.92 -10.36 -6.90
CA ARG A 105 -2.94 -10.04 -7.93
C ARG A 105 -2.77 -11.20 -8.91
N GLY A 106 -2.52 -12.41 -8.41
CA GLY A 106 -2.30 -13.58 -9.25
C GLY A 106 -3.51 -13.96 -10.10
N LEU A 107 -4.73 -13.79 -9.59
CA LEU A 107 -5.95 -13.99 -10.38
C LEU A 107 -6.06 -12.97 -11.51
N LEU A 108 -5.75 -11.71 -11.24
CA LEU A 108 -5.78 -10.64 -12.24
C LEU A 108 -4.68 -10.81 -13.30
N GLU A 109 -3.45 -11.15 -12.90
CA GLU A 109 -2.33 -11.33 -13.82
C GLU A 109 -2.54 -12.55 -14.73
N ASN A 110 -2.96 -13.69 -14.16
CA ASN A 110 -3.01 -14.96 -14.90
C ASN A 110 -4.34 -15.20 -15.61
N PHE A 111 -5.44 -14.62 -15.12
CA PHE A 111 -6.79 -14.92 -15.60
C PHE A 111 -7.60 -13.69 -16.02
N TRP A 112 -6.98 -12.52 -16.27
CA TRP A 112 -7.69 -11.29 -16.65
C TRP A 112 -8.83 -11.48 -17.65
N GLY A 113 -8.61 -12.28 -18.70
CA GLY A 113 -9.58 -12.51 -19.76
C GLY A 113 -10.82 -13.30 -19.33
N GLY A 114 -10.71 -14.15 -18.30
CA GLY A 114 -11.78 -15.08 -17.90
C GLY A 114 -12.22 -15.00 -16.43
N VAL A 115 -11.48 -14.28 -15.59
CA VAL A 115 -11.76 -14.15 -14.15
C VAL A 115 -13.14 -13.54 -13.91
N TYR A 116 -13.86 -14.06 -12.92
CA TYR A 116 -15.21 -13.63 -12.56
C TYR A 116 -15.20 -12.51 -11.50
N PRO A 117 -16.12 -11.52 -11.59
CA PRO A 117 -17.01 -11.26 -12.72
C PRO A 117 -16.24 -10.93 -14.01
N GLN A 118 -16.73 -11.48 -15.13
CA GLN A 118 -16.14 -11.23 -16.45
C GLN A 118 -16.46 -9.80 -16.92
N LEU A 119 -15.69 -9.31 -17.90
CA LEU A 119 -16.02 -8.06 -18.59
C LEU A 119 -17.30 -8.28 -19.40
N ASP A 120 -18.16 -7.27 -19.48
CA ASP A 120 -19.40 -7.38 -20.23
C ASP A 120 -19.14 -7.27 -21.75
N ALA A 121 -19.09 -8.42 -22.42
CA ALA A 121 -18.86 -8.47 -23.87
C ALA A 121 -20.01 -7.86 -24.68
N GLU A 122 -21.21 -7.71 -24.11
CA GLU A 122 -22.36 -7.08 -24.75
C GLU A 122 -22.29 -5.53 -24.66
N ASP A 123 -21.48 -4.99 -23.75
CA ASP A 123 -21.27 -3.55 -23.52
C ASP A 123 -19.79 -3.15 -23.62
N ASP A 124 -19.17 -3.37 -24.78
CA ASP A 124 -17.77 -2.99 -25.11
C ASP A 124 -16.72 -3.42 -24.07
N ASN A 125 -16.89 -4.62 -23.50
CA ASN A 125 -16.08 -5.14 -22.39
C ASN A 125 -16.12 -4.26 -21.14
N ASP A 126 -17.30 -3.73 -20.78
CA ASP A 126 -17.49 -2.90 -19.59
C ASP A 126 -16.95 -3.61 -18.33
N PRO A 127 -16.06 -2.96 -17.56
CA PRO A 127 -15.41 -3.57 -16.41
C PRO A 127 -16.17 -3.35 -15.09
N THR A 128 -17.35 -2.71 -15.09
CA THR A 128 -18.00 -2.19 -13.88
C THR A 128 -18.21 -3.26 -12.81
N ALA A 129 -18.74 -4.44 -13.18
CA ALA A 129 -18.96 -5.53 -12.22
C ALA A 129 -17.66 -6.02 -11.55
N ARG A 130 -16.59 -6.10 -12.33
CA ARG A 130 -15.26 -6.49 -11.85
C ARG A 130 -14.65 -5.40 -10.95
N VAL A 131 -14.72 -4.15 -11.37
CA VAL A 131 -14.23 -2.98 -10.64
C VAL A 131 -14.96 -2.85 -9.29
N ASN A 132 -16.28 -3.02 -9.28
CA ASN A 132 -17.08 -3.00 -8.05
C ASN A 132 -16.66 -4.09 -7.07
N SER A 133 -16.35 -5.28 -7.59
CA SER A 133 -15.88 -6.39 -6.76
C SER A 133 -14.59 -6.01 -6.03
N VAL A 134 -13.58 -5.51 -6.75
CA VAL A 134 -12.27 -5.19 -6.16
C VAL A 134 -12.23 -3.89 -5.35
N THR A 135 -13.10 -2.93 -5.63
CA THR A 135 -13.17 -1.65 -4.90
C THR A 135 -13.44 -1.86 -3.42
N THR A 136 -14.07 -2.97 -3.03
CA THR A 136 -14.28 -3.37 -1.63
C THR A 136 -12.98 -3.48 -0.82
N LEU A 137 -11.82 -3.78 -1.45
CA LEU A 137 -10.51 -3.77 -0.80
C LEU A 137 -10.13 -2.38 -0.25
N ALA A 138 -10.65 -1.31 -0.85
CA ALA A 138 -10.41 0.07 -0.45
C ALA A 138 -11.52 0.65 0.45
N ASP A 139 -12.56 -0.11 0.79
CA ASP A 139 -13.68 0.37 1.61
C ASP A 139 -13.24 0.61 3.07
N PRO A 140 -13.18 1.87 3.54
CA PRO A 140 -12.81 2.22 4.91
C PRO A 140 -13.69 1.62 6.01
N LEU A 141 -14.95 1.30 5.67
CA LEU A 141 -15.94 0.72 6.58
C LEU A 141 -16.02 -0.81 6.48
N GLY A 142 -15.35 -1.39 5.48
CA GLY A 142 -15.29 -2.81 5.22
C GLY A 142 -13.85 -3.34 5.34
N VAL A 143 -13.36 -3.92 4.24
CA VAL A 143 -12.07 -4.64 4.22
C VAL A 143 -10.89 -3.76 4.65
N LEU A 144 -10.83 -2.52 4.17
CA LEU A 144 -9.75 -1.59 4.57
C LEU A 144 -9.87 -1.21 6.05
N GLY A 145 -11.08 -1.17 6.60
CA GLY A 145 -11.34 -0.99 8.02
C GLY A 145 -10.71 -2.09 8.87
N TYR A 146 -10.83 -3.35 8.43
CA TYR A 146 -10.17 -4.49 9.08
C TYR A 146 -8.65 -4.41 8.99
N PHE A 147 -8.10 -4.01 7.84
CA PHE A 147 -6.65 -3.81 7.71
C PHE A 147 -6.14 -2.73 8.68
N ARG A 148 -6.88 -1.62 8.79
CA ARG A 148 -6.55 -0.55 9.75
C ARG A 148 -6.58 -1.03 11.20
N ALA A 149 -7.46 -1.97 11.53
CA ALA A 149 -7.59 -2.52 12.87
C ALA A 149 -6.58 -3.64 13.16
N ALA A 150 -5.97 -4.23 12.14
CA ALA A 150 -5.01 -5.31 12.29
C ALA A 150 -3.77 -4.87 13.10
N THR A 151 -3.40 -5.70 14.07
CA THR A 151 -2.21 -5.48 14.90
C THR A 151 -0.95 -5.62 14.05
N PHE A 152 -0.13 -4.57 14.02
CA PHE A 152 1.19 -4.63 13.37
C PHE A 152 2.33 -4.80 14.39
N VAL A 153 2.12 -4.41 15.65
CA VAL A 153 3.12 -4.56 16.72
C VAL A 153 2.45 -4.88 18.05
N ARG A 154 3.11 -5.69 18.86
CA ARG A 154 2.65 -6.06 20.20
C ARG A 154 3.81 -6.21 21.18
N SER A 155 3.54 -5.86 22.43
CA SER A 155 4.39 -6.10 23.58
C SER A 155 3.51 -6.65 24.71
N PRO A 156 3.96 -7.67 25.46
CA PRO A 156 3.26 -8.13 26.66
C PRO A 156 3.05 -7.02 27.71
N ARG A 157 3.91 -5.99 27.71
CA ARG A 157 3.89 -4.88 28.67
C ARG A 157 3.12 -3.66 28.17
N LEU A 158 3.26 -3.33 26.89
CA LEU A 158 2.72 -2.09 26.31
C LEU A 158 1.44 -2.31 25.49
N GLY A 159 1.00 -3.55 25.33
CA GLY A 159 -0.20 -3.89 24.59
C GLY A 159 0.05 -4.04 23.09
N GLN A 160 -1.00 -3.86 22.29
CA GLN A 160 -0.99 -4.08 20.85
C GLN A 160 -1.47 -2.85 20.10
N PHE A 161 -0.83 -2.57 18.97
CA PHE A 161 -1.10 -1.37 18.17
C PHE A 161 -1.32 -1.72 16.70
N SER A 162 -2.20 -0.94 16.09
CA SER A 162 -2.66 -1.05 14.71
C SER A 162 -2.53 0.28 13.97
N LEU A 163 -2.67 0.29 12.64
CA LEU A 163 -2.63 1.54 11.85
C LEU A 163 -3.71 2.53 12.33
N ARG A 164 -4.87 2.03 12.77
CA ARG A 164 -5.91 2.86 13.40
C ARG A 164 -5.37 3.57 14.64
N SER A 165 -4.70 2.85 15.54
CA SER A 165 -4.13 3.46 16.75
C SER A 165 -3.07 4.51 16.42
N LEU A 166 -2.25 4.26 15.38
CA LEU A 166 -1.26 5.23 14.89
C LEU A 166 -1.91 6.52 14.37
N ARG A 167 -3.00 6.40 13.61
CA ARG A 167 -3.75 7.55 13.09
C ARG A 167 -4.42 8.36 14.18
N ILE A 168 -4.91 7.68 15.22
CA ILE A 168 -5.45 8.33 16.41
C ILE A 168 -4.33 9.09 17.13
N ALA A 169 -3.19 8.45 17.37
CA ALA A 169 -2.03 9.05 18.03
C ALA A 169 -1.46 10.27 17.28
N ASN A 170 -1.47 10.23 15.95
CA ASN A 170 -1.02 11.34 15.09
C ASN A 170 -2.11 12.39 14.82
N GLY A 171 -3.32 12.22 15.35
CA GLY A 171 -4.44 13.15 15.18
C GLY A 171 -5.06 13.18 13.77
N THR A 172 -4.67 12.27 12.87
CA THR A 172 -5.26 12.13 11.53
C THR A 172 -6.63 11.45 11.58
N LEU A 173 -6.89 10.63 12.59
CA LEU A 173 -8.20 10.08 12.90
C LEU A 173 -8.71 10.64 14.23
N LYS A 174 -9.78 11.44 14.17
CA LYS A 174 -10.45 11.96 15.36
C LYS A 174 -11.44 10.95 15.90
N VAL A 175 -11.33 10.64 17.19
CA VAL A 175 -12.27 9.80 17.93
C VAL A 175 -13.24 10.71 18.68
N SER A 176 -14.53 10.39 18.71
CA SER A 176 -15.53 11.20 19.44
C SER A 176 -15.33 11.11 20.95
N ALA A 177 -15.64 12.18 21.68
CA ALA A 177 -15.50 12.26 23.13
C ALA A 177 -16.28 11.18 23.93
N SER A 178 -17.31 10.56 23.34
CA SER A 178 -18.04 9.43 23.92
C SER A 178 -17.22 8.13 24.00
N SER A 179 -16.16 8.00 23.20
CA SER A 179 -15.22 6.87 23.20
C SER A 179 -13.98 7.12 24.08
N GLU A 180 -13.86 8.30 24.70
CA GLU A 180 -12.82 8.61 25.69
C GLU A 180 -13.11 7.96 27.06
N GLN A 181 -14.32 7.45 27.27
CA GLN A 181 -14.76 6.85 28.54
C GLN A 181 -14.32 5.38 28.71
N SER A 182 -13.76 4.75 27.68
CA SER A 182 -13.45 3.31 27.66
C SER A 182 -11.97 2.95 27.42
N GLY A 183 -11.06 3.91 27.29
CA GLY A 183 -9.61 3.64 27.23
C GLY A 183 -8.79 4.88 26.89
N GLU A 184 -7.59 4.97 27.48
CA GLU A 184 -6.60 6.00 27.14
C GLU A 184 -6.31 5.96 25.64
N THR A 185 -6.39 7.15 25.01
CA THR A 185 -5.99 7.30 23.61
C THR A 185 -4.48 7.12 23.53
N PRO A 186 -3.97 6.14 22.76
CA PRO A 186 -2.56 5.84 22.80
C PRO A 186 -1.74 7.01 22.26
N ALA A 187 -0.71 7.41 23.01
CA ALA A 187 0.22 8.43 22.56
C ALA A 187 1.20 7.83 21.53
N LEU A 188 1.68 8.65 20.59
CA LEU A 188 2.65 8.19 19.59
C LEU A 188 3.90 7.58 20.24
N THR A 189 4.34 8.15 21.36
CA THR A 189 5.48 7.66 22.15
C THR A 189 5.27 6.26 22.71
N GLU A 190 4.03 5.84 22.99
CA GLU A 190 3.72 4.49 23.47
C GLU A 190 3.81 3.46 22.35
N ILE A 191 3.37 3.82 21.15
CA ILE A 191 3.49 2.98 19.94
C ILE A 191 4.97 2.80 19.58
N GLU A 192 5.75 3.89 19.58
CA GLU A 192 7.21 3.82 19.37
C GLU A 192 7.90 2.99 20.45
N ALA A 193 7.53 3.16 21.72
CA ALA A 193 8.07 2.35 22.81
C ALA A 193 7.73 0.86 22.63
N CYS A 194 6.54 0.53 22.13
CA CYS A 194 6.15 -0.83 21.81
C CYS A 194 7.02 -1.42 20.70
N CYS A 195 7.31 -0.64 19.66
CA CYS A 195 8.24 -1.02 18.59
C CYS A 195 9.68 -1.21 19.10
N MET A 196 10.06 -0.59 20.21
CA MET A 196 11.37 -0.80 20.86
C MET A 196 11.39 -1.98 21.84
N ASP A 197 10.23 -2.41 22.33
CA ASP A 197 10.08 -3.45 23.37
C ASP A 197 9.71 -4.82 22.79
N CYS A 198 9.02 -4.87 21.64
CA CYS A 198 8.61 -6.12 20.98
C CYS A 198 9.83 -6.98 20.56
N PRO A 199 9.66 -8.27 20.23
CA PRO A 199 10.72 -9.04 19.59
C PRO A 199 11.19 -8.37 18.29
N GLU A 200 12.50 -8.37 18.03
CA GLU A 200 13.08 -7.77 16.81
C GLU A 200 12.55 -8.43 15.54
N GLN A 201 12.42 -9.76 15.57
CA GLN A 201 11.88 -10.52 14.45
C GLN A 201 10.44 -10.11 14.13
N ASP A 202 9.58 -9.92 15.14
CA ASP A 202 8.19 -9.51 14.93
C ASP A 202 8.11 -8.15 14.21
N LEU A 203 9.01 -7.21 14.54
CA LEU A 203 9.07 -5.90 13.89
C LEU A 203 9.55 -6.00 12.43
N LEU A 204 10.55 -6.84 12.17
CA LEU A 204 11.03 -7.11 10.81
C LEU A 204 9.98 -7.81 9.96
N ASP A 205 9.27 -8.79 10.51
CA ASP A 205 8.19 -9.50 9.84
C ASP A 205 7.06 -8.54 9.48
N ALA A 206 6.68 -7.64 10.40
CA ALA A 206 5.69 -6.59 10.14
C ALA A 206 6.15 -5.63 9.04
N PHE A 207 7.41 -5.20 9.06
CA PHE A 207 7.99 -4.32 8.04
C PHE A 207 8.02 -4.98 6.66
N THR A 208 8.45 -6.25 6.60
CA THR A 208 8.49 -7.05 5.37
C THR A 208 7.09 -7.27 4.81
N ALA A 209 6.14 -7.63 5.67
CA ALA A 209 4.74 -7.80 5.28
C ALA A 209 4.12 -6.49 4.77
N ALA A 210 4.41 -5.35 5.41
CA ALA A 210 3.93 -4.05 4.93
C ALA A 210 4.50 -3.70 3.54
N GLY A 211 5.78 -4.03 3.30
CA GLY A 211 6.43 -3.86 1.99
C GLY A 211 5.78 -4.71 0.91
N ALA A 212 5.65 -6.02 1.15
CA ALA A 212 5.01 -6.96 0.23
C ALA A 212 3.55 -6.59 -0.07
N ALA A 213 2.78 -6.22 0.96
CA ALA A 213 1.39 -5.79 0.79
C ALA A 213 1.28 -4.53 -0.10
N LEU A 214 2.18 -3.55 0.09
CA LEU A 214 2.24 -2.36 -0.78
C LEU A 214 2.60 -2.72 -2.22
N GLU A 215 3.54 -3.65 -2.42
CA GLU A 215 3.90 -4.15 -3.75
C GLU A 215 2.67 -4.76 -4.45
N HIS A 216 1.97 -5.70 -3.80
CA HIS A 216 0.79 -6.33 -4.37
C HIS A 216 -0.33 -5.31 -4.65
N ALA A 217 -0.63 -4.41 -3.71
CA ALA A 217 -1.64 -3.39 -3.91
C ALA A 217 -1.30 -2.45 -5.09
N THR A 218 -0.03 -2.08 -5.25
CA THR A 218 0.44 -1.25 -6.37
C THR A 218 0.38 -2.00 -7.69
N ALA A 219 0.71 -3.30 -7.70
CA ALA A 219 0.60 -4.14 -8.89
C ALA A 219 -0.86 -4.31 -9.33
N ILE A 220 -1.79 -4.54 -8.38
CA ILE A 220 -3.22 -4.63 -8.66
C ILE A 220 -3.74 -3.32 -9.27
N ASP A 221 -3.42 -2.16 -8.68
CA ASP A 221 -3.77 -0.84 -9.21
C ASP A 221 -3.24 -0.65 -10.64
N ARG A 222 -1.98 -1.02 -10.88
CA ARG A 222 -1.35 -0.96 -12.20
C ARG A 222 -2.07 -1.82 -13.24
N ILE A 223 -2.49 -3.03 -12.89
CA ILE A 223 -3.22 -3.92 -13.82
C ILE A 223 -4.50 -3.24 -14.31
N PHE A 224 -5.28 -2.62 -13.42
CA PHE A 224 -6.48 -1.90 -13.83
C PHE A 224 -6.16 -0.66 -14.67
N ASN A 225 -5.16 0.13 -14.28
CA ASN A 225 -4.73 1.29 -15.06
C ASN A 225 -4.29 0.89 -16.48
N ASP A 226 -3.55 -0.20 -16.62
CA ASP A 226 -3.05 -0.70 -17.91
C ASP A 226 -4.17 -1.31 -18.77
N LYS A 227 -5.18 -1.95 -18.16
CA LYS A 227 -6.24 -2.68 -18.88
C LYS A 227 -7.49 -1.86 -19.18
N VAL A 228 -7.90 -0.99 -18.26
CA VAL A 228 -9.17 -0.24 -18.33
C VAL A 228 -9.01 1.26 -18.07
N GLY A 229 -7.78 1.75 -17.84
CA GLY A 229 -7.49 3.17 -17.68
C GLY A 229 -8.29 3.80 -16.55
N THR A 230 -9.00 4.90 -16.86
CA THR A 230 -9.78 5.67 -15.88
C THR A 230 -11.04 4.96 -15.40
N ALA A 231 -11.43 3.83 -16.01
CA ALA A 231 -12.54 3.00 -15.55
C ALA A 231 -12.12 2.03 -14.42
N GLY A 232 -10.86 2.08 -13.96
CA GLY A 232 -10.37 1.29 -12.84
C GLY A 232 -10.94 1.72 -11.47
N PRO A 233 -10.74 0.88 -10.44
CA PRO A 233 -11.14 1.19 -9.06
C PRO A 233 -10.32 2.34 -8.46
N ASP A 234 -10.92 3.12 -7.54
CA ASP A 234 -10.16 4.09 -6.73
C ASP A 234 -9.45 3.38 -5.56
N PHE A 235 -8.19 3.00 -5.79
CA PHE A 235 -7.33 2.44 -4.74
C PHE A 235 -6.50 3.46 -3.98
N LYS A 236 -6.74 4.76 -4.14
CA LYS A 236 -6.01 5.79 -3.38
C LYS A 236 -6.09 5.56 -1.86
N PRO A 237 -7.24 5.25 -1.23
CA PRO A 237 -7.29 4.98 0.20
C PRO A 237 -6.42 3.78 0.60
N LEU A 238 -6.51 2.69 -0.16
CA LEU A 238 -5.74 1.47 0.05
C LEU A 238 -4.23 1.75 0.00
N LEU A 239 -3.75 2.42 -1.05
CA LEU A 239 -2.33 2.71 -1.25
C LEU A 239 -1.78 3.72 -0.24
N VAL A 240 -2.57 4.71 0.18
CA VAL A 240 -2.16 5.67 1.22
C VAL A 240 -1.96 4.96 2.56
N ASP A 241 -2.89 4.10 2.94
CA ASP A 241 -2.81 3.33 4.18
C ASP A 241 -1.57 2.43 4.25
N HIS A 242 -1.26 1.73 3.14
CA HIS A 242 -0.07 0.88 3.05
C HIS A 242 1.23 1.68 3.13
N ARG A 243 1.32 2.81 2.42
CA ARG A 243 2.51 3.69 2.46
C ARG A 243 2.72 4.29 3.85
N GLU A 244 1.65 4.67 4.53
CA GLU A 244 1.71 5.21 5.89
C GLU A 244 2.28 4.17 6.87
N LEU A 245 1.74 2.95 6.85
CA LEU A 245 2.23 1.87 7.72
C LEU A 245 3.69 1.52 7.41
N LEU A 246 4.03 1.34 6.14
CA LEU A 246 5.38 1.00 5.71
C LEU A 246 6.39 2.06 6.17
N LYS A 247 6.10 3.34 5.92
CA LYS A 247 6.99 4.44 6.31
C LYS A 247 7.21 4.53 7.81
N PHE A 248 6.15 4.29 8.60
CA PHE A 248 6.28 4.24 10.05
C PHE A 248 7.20 3.10 10.49
N LEU A 249 6.98 1.89 9.98
CA LEU A 249 7.78 0.70 10.30
C LEU A 249 9.24 0.85 9.85
N GLU A 250 9.49 1.40 8.67
CA GLU A 250 10.83 1.71 8.15
C GLU A 250 11.61 2.58 9.15
N THR A 251 10.95 3.62 9.68
CA THR A 251 11.55 4.53 10.67
C THR A 251 11.91 3.79 11.96
N GLN A 252 11.04 2.88 12.43
CA GLN A 252 11.30 2.12 13.66
C GLN A 252 12.40 1.07 13.47
N VAL A 253 12.41 0.37 12.33
CA VAL A 253 13.46 -0.59 11.97
C VAL A 253 14.80 0.12 11.84
N ALA A 254 14.87 1.25 11.15
CA ALA A 254 16.12 2.02 11.02
C ALA A 254 16.65 2.52 12.38
N ARG A 255 15.75 2.92 13.29
CA ARG A 255 16.10 3.36 14.64
C ARG A 255 16.61 2.22 15.52
N ARG A 256 15.99 1.04 15.44
CA ARG A 256 16.29 -0.10 16.33
C ARG A 256 17.40 -0.99 15.79
N MET A 257 17.44 -1.19 14.48
CA MET A 257 18.25 -2.16 13.76
C MET A 257 18.86 -1.53 12.48
N PRO A 258 19.78 -0.56 12.61
CA PRO A 258 20.29 0.22 11.48
C PRO A 258 20.97 -0.63 10.39
N ALA A 259 21.60 -1.74 10.76
CA ALA A 259 22.25 -2.64 9.80
C ALA A 259 21.26 -3.42 8.90
N GLN A 260 20.01 -3.60 9.33
CA GLN A 260 18.99 -4.32 8.56
C GLN A 260 18.15 -3.39 7.68
N ALA A 261 18.06 -2.10 8.01
CA ALA A 261 17.44 -1.10 7.15
C ALA A 261 18.15 -0.97 5.80
N ASP A 262 19.49 -1.03 5.78
CA ASP A 262 20.28 -1.00 4.54
C ASP A 262 20.15 -2.29 3.70
N ALA A 263 19.97 -3.45 4.34
CA ALA A 263 19.82 -4.73 3.64
C ALA A 263 18.46 -4.85 2.92
N ALA A 264 17.38 -4.37 3.54
CA ALA A 264 16.04 -4.39 2.95
C ALA A 264 15.91 -3.50 1.70
N LEU A 265 16.72 -2.45 1.58
CA LEU A 265 16.79 -1.59 0.39
C LEU A 265 17.53 -2.26 -0.79
N THR A 266 18.33 -3.29 -0.54
CA THR A 266 19.12 -3.98 -1.57
C THR A 266 18.47 -5.22 -2.18
N ASP A 267 17.44 -5.79 -1.53
CA ASP A 267 16.82 -7.06 -1.96
C ASP A 267 15.58 -6.88 -2.87
N ALA A 268 15.05 -5.66 -3.00
CA ALA A 268 13.94 -5.32 -3.91
C ALA A 268 14.37 -5.17 -5.39
N GLY A 269 15.52 -5.72 -5.77
CA GLY A 269 16.16 -5.51 -7.07
C GLY A 269 16.61 -6.81 -7.74
N GLY A 270 15.64 -7.65 -8.14
CA GLY A 270 15.70 -8.56 -9.29
C GLY A 270 16.99 -9.36 -9.51
N THR A 271 16.91 -10.65 -9.20
CA THR A 271 17.81 -11.71 -9.67
C THR A 271 17.90 -11.75 -11.21
N ALA A 272 19.10 -11.54 -11.75
CA ALA A 272 19.49 -11.98 -13.09
C ALA A 272 21.02 -12.25 -13.17
N PRO A 273 21.48 -13.08 -14.11
CA PRO A 273 22.57 -14.02 -13.89
C PRO A 273 23.98 -13.43 -14.07
N VAL A 274 24.93 -14.19 -13.54
CA VAL A 274 26.38 -14.03 -13.63
C VAL A 274 26.84 -13.75 -15.07
N GLY A 275 27.41 -12.57 -15.28
CA GLY A 275 28.13 -12.18 -16.50
C GLY A 275 29.33 -11.31 -16.13
N THR A 276 30.52 -11.84 -16.34
CA THR A 276 31.82 -11.24 -16.06
C THR A 276 32.15 -10.07 -16.99
N GLY A 277 32.56 -8.93 -16.42
CA GLY A 277 33.53 -8.01 -17.04
C GLY A 277 33.07 -6.56 -17.24
N GLY A 278 33.83 -5.64 -16.62
CA GLY A 278 34.04 -4.29 -17.19
C GLY A 278 33.48 -3.11 -16.39
N THR A 279 34.29 -2.63 -15.44
CA THR A 279 34.35 -1.28 -14.87
C THR A 279 33.67 -0.15 -15.65
N ASN A 280 32.69 0.53 -15.02
CA ASN A 280 32.61 2.00 -14.93
C ASN A 280 31.50 2.44 -13.95
N ALA A 281 31.77 2.28 -12.66
CA ALA A 281 30.95 2.83 -11.57
C ALA A 281 31.32 4.29 -11.27
N SER A 282 31.14 5.19 -12.26
CA SER A 282 31.31 6.64 -12.05
C SER A 282 30.15 7.48 -12.61
N SER A 283 29.07 6.86 -13.09
CA SER A 283 27.93 7.57 -13.68
C SER A 283 26.78 7.86 -12.71
N ALA A 284 26.93 7.66 -11.39
CA ALA A 284 25.80 7.77 -10.46
C ALA A 284 25.97 8.76 -9.30
N ARG A 285 27.19 9.22 -8.99
CA ARG A 285 27.40 10.20 -7.91
C ARG A 285 27.46 11.62 -8.45
N ILE A 286 26.74 12.51 -7.78
CA ILE A 286 26.81 13.95 -7.98
C ILE A 286 27.73 14.46 -6.87
N ASP A 287 28.98 14.78 -7.21
CA ASP A 287 29.99 15.17 -6.22
C ASP A 287 30.28 16.68 -6.23
N GLY A 288 29.62 17.46 -7.10
CA GLY A 288 29.71 18.92 -7.07
C GLY A 288 28.74 19.68 -7.99
N PRO A 289 28.76 21.03 -7.95
CA PRO A 289 27.85 21.87 -8.73
C PRO A 289 27.93 21.66 -10.25
N GLN A 290 29.11 21.32 -10.77
CA GLN A 290 29.30 21.00 -12.19
C GLN A 290 28.60 19.70 -12.61
N ASP A 291 28.56 18.70 -11.73
CA ASP A 291 27.81 17.47 -11.98
C ASP A 291 26.30 17.75 -12.02
N VAL A 292 25.81 18.60 -11.10
CA VAL A 292 24.40 19.03 -11.09
C VAL A 292 24.04 19.72 -12.42
N MET A 293 24.88 20.65 -12.90
CA MET A 293 24.63 21.33 -14.17
C MET A 293 24.54 20.34 -15.34
N ARG A 294 25.49 19.40 -15.43
CA ARG A 294 25.50 18.35 -16.47
C ARG A 294 24.23 17.51 -16.46
N ARG A 295 23.72 17.13 -15.29
CA ARG A 295 22.45 16.38 -15.18
C ARG A 295 21.24 17.19 -15.58
N LEU A 296 21.20 18.47 -15.21
CA LEU A 296 20.12 19.36 -15.61
C LEU A 296 20.11 19.59 -17.14
N ASP A 297 21.29 19.63 -17.78
CA ASP A 297 21.40 19.68 -19.25
C ASP A 297 20.88 18.39 -19.91
N GLU A 298 21.30 17.22 -19.41
CA GLU A 298 20.80 15.91 -19.88
C GLU A 298 19.27 15.82 -19.81
N LEU A 299 18.67 16.30 -18.70
CA LEU A 299 17.22 16.35 -18.52
C LEU A 299 16.57 17.32 -19.51
N CYS A 300 17.14 18.52 -19.72
CA CYS A 300 16.61 19.47 -20.70
C CYS A 300 16.63 18.90 -22.12
N GLU A 301 17.70 18.18 -22.50
CA GLU A 301 17.79 17.52 -23.81
C GLU A 301 16.77 16.39 -23.97
N TYR A 302 16.53 15.62 -22.90
CA TYR A 302 15.50 14.59 -22.89
C TYR A 302 14.12 15.19 -23.18
N TYR A 303 13.72 16.23 -22.44
CA TYR A 303 12.42 16.87 -22.63
C TYR A 303 12.30 17.53 -24.01
N ALA A 304 13.37 18.14 -24.52
CA ALA A 304 13.37 18.70 -25.87
C ALA A 304 13.10 17.64 -26.96
N LYS A 305 13.54 16.40 -26.75
CA LYS A 305 13.36 15.29 -27.71
C LYS A 305 12.06 14.53 -27.52
N ARG A 306 11.60 14.34 -26.28
CA ARG A 306 10.47 13.47 -25.92
C ARG A 306 9.16 14.24 -25.69
N GLU A 307 9.24 15.46 -25.18
CA GLU A 307 8.08 16.26 -24.76
C GLU A 307 8.30 17.78 -25.00
N PRO A 308 8.32 18.23 -26.27
CA PRO A 308 8.68 19.61 -26.62
C PRO A 308 7.71 20.68 -26.08
N SER A 309 6.48 20.30 -25.74
CA SER A 309 5.47 21.21 -25.14
C SER A 309 5.53 21.26 -23.61
N SER A 310 6.44 20.53 -22.98
CA SER A 310 6.58 20.51 -21.52
C SER A 310 7.11 21.86 -21.01
N PRO A 311 6.54 22.44 -19.93
CA PRO A 311 7.07 23.65 -19.30
C PRO A 311 8.33 23.37 -18.45
N VAL A 312 8.66 22.10 -18.21
CA VAL A 312 9.75 21.67 -17.32
C VAL A 312 11.13 22.21 -17.73
N PRO A 313 11.55 22.19 -19.01
CA PRO A 313 12.84 22.75 -19.43
C PRO A 313 13.02 24.23 -19.08
N LEU A 314 11.95 25.02 -19.10
CA LEU A 314 12.03 26.44 -18.73
C LEU A 314 12.35 26.62 -17.24
N LEU A 315 11.79 25.76 -16.39
CA LEU A 315 12.05 25.75 -14.95
C LEU A 315 13.44 25.21 -14.62
N LEU A 316 13.87 24.13 -15.30
CA LEU A 316 15.21 23.55 -15.12
C LEU A 316 16.32 24.53 -15.53
N ARG A 317 16.14 25.27 -16.64
CA ARG A 317 17.07 26.33 -17.04
C ARG A 317 17.13 27.49 -16.04
N ARG A 318 16.04 27.77 -15.33
CA ARG A 318 16.04 28.74 -14.23
C ARG A 318 16.82 28.19 -13.04
N ALA A 319 16.61 26.91 -12.68
CA ALA A 319 17.35 26.25 -11.61
C ALA A 319 18.85 26.19 -11.91
N GLN A 320 19.26 25.95 -13.15
CA GLN A 320 20.67 25.95 -13.59
C GLN A 320 21.39 27.27 -13.25
N ARG A 321 20.72 28.41 -13.41
CA ARG A 321 21.30 29.74 -13.09
C ARG A 321 21.53 29.96 -11.59
N LEU A 322 20.87 29.16 -10.75
CA LEU A 322 20.98 29.24 -9.29
C LEU A 322 22.06 28.27 -8.75
N VAL A 323 22.56 27.34 -9.58
CA VAL A 323 23.60 26.40 -9.18
C VAL A 323 24.92 27.15 -9.01
N GLY A 324 25.35 27.33 -7.75
CA GLY A 324 26.59 28.03 -7.40
C GLY A 324 26.45 29.54 -7.21
N ALA A 325 25.24 30.10 -7.23
CA ALA A 325 24.99 31.51 -6.94
C ALA A 325 24.98 31.77 -5.42
N ASP A 326 25.53 32.92 -5.00
CA ASP A 326 25.49 33.38 -3.61
C ASP A 326 24.06 33.82 -3.24
N PHE A 327 23.66 33.63 -1.98
CA PHE A 327 22.29 33.82 -1.49
C PHE A 327 21.76 35.25 -1.74
N VAL A 328 22.66 36.24 -1.76
CA VAL A 328 22.35 37.65 -2.04
C VAL A 328 21.95 37.87 -3.50
N ASP A 329 22.53 37.12 -4.45
CA ASP A 329 22.16 37.20 -5.87
C ASP A 329 20.88 36.40 -6.17
N LEU A 330 20.63 35.33 -5.41
CA LEU A 330 19.37 34.58 -5.42
C LEU A 330 18.16 35.46 -5.07
N MET A 331 18.31 36.35 -4.07
CA MET A 331 17.27 37.30 -3.64
C MET A 331 16.97 38.38 -4.70
N LYS A 332 17.97 38.85 -5.45
CA LYS A 332 17.79 39.84 -6.52
C LYS A 332 16.98 39.30 -7.70
N ASP A 333 17.13 38.01 -8.02
CA ASP A 333 16.50 37.38 -9.19
C ASP A 333 15.09 36.81 -8.90
N LEU A 334 14.82 36.38 -7.68
CA LEU A 334 13.54 35.75 -7.32
C LEU A 334 12.51 36.70 -6.71
N ALA A 335 12.93 37.72 -5.96
CA ALA A 335 12.01 38.62 -5.26
C ALA A 335 12.67 39.99 -5.00
N PRO A 336 12.80 40.88 -6.01
CA PRO A 336 13.45 42.18 -5.86
C PRO A 336 12.85 43.07 -4.76
N GLY A 337 11.58 42.85 -4.38
CA GLY A 337 10.92 43.54 -3.26
C GLY A 337 11.26 43.04 -1.86
N GLY A 338 11.75 41.80 -1.70
CA GLY A 338 12.03 41.17 -0.40
C GLY A 338 13.35 41.60 0.25
N LEU A 339 14.23 42.27 -0.50
CA LEU A 339 15.51 42.78 0.02
C LEU A 339 15.32 43.84 1.11
N SER A 340 14.23 44.58 1.05
CA SER A 340 13.90 45.62 2.04
C SER A 340 13.49 45.04 3.40
N GLU A 341 12.77 43.91 3.40
CA GLU A 341 12.37 43.20 4.62
C GLU A 341 13.55 42.44 5.24
N LEU A 342 14.44 41.89 4.41
CA LEU A 342 15.62 41.17 4.88
C LEU A 342 16.65 42.12 5.54
N LYS A 343 16.84 43.34 5.01
CA LYS A 343 17.65 44.40 5.66
C LYS A 343 17.08 44.82 7.02
N LEU A 344 15.77 44.73 7.20
CA LEU A 344 15.09 45.08 8.46
C LEU A 344 15.29 44.00 9.54
N ILE A 345 15.47 42.74 9.14
CA ILE A 345 15.67 41.59 10.03
C ILE A 345 17.16 41.32 10.31
N ALA A 346 18.03 41.49 9.31
CA ALA A 346 19.46 41.20 9.43
C ALA A 346 20.28 42.33 10.08
N GLY A 347 19.72 43.55 10.15
CA GLY A 347 20.48 44.75 10.53
C GLY A 347 21.44 45.18 9.42
N SER A 348 21.63 46.49 9.25
CA SER A 348 22.63 47.02 8.32
C SER A 348 24.02 46.60 8.76
N VAL A 349 24.69 45.75 7.98
CA VAL A 349 26.15 45.71 8.01
C VAL A 349 26.61 46.88 7.14
N ASP A 350 26.68 48.07 7.72
CA ASP A 350 27.39 49.20 7.13
C ASP A 350 28.29 49.83 8.21
N GLU A 351 29.58 49.65 7.97
CA GLU A 351 30.70 50.58 8.21
C GLU A 351 31.09 50.92 9.66
N ASP A 352 32.16 50.26 10.11
CA ASP A 352 33.40 50.95 10.53
C ASP A 352 34.61 50.32 9.80
#